data_AF-A0A930Z0S7-F1
#
_entry.id   AF-A0A930Z0S7-F1
#
_cell.length_a   1.000
_cell.length_b   1.000
_cell.length_c   1.000
_cell.angle_alpha   90.00
_cell.angle_beta   90.00
_cell.angle_gamma   90.00
#
_symmetry.space_group_name_H-M   'P 1'
#
loop_
_entity.id
_entity.type
_entity.pdbx_description
1 polymer ?
#
loop_
_entity_poly.entity_id
_entity_poly.type
_entity_poly.pdbx_seq_one_letter_code
_entity_poly.pdbx_strand_id
1 'polypeptide(L)'
;MSSLWTPDGERPVGRPSDAGGGGASGGAGTPGGTGGGDGGMPPDMDEEELAEQVAAMRAELANSPVEVVVANHCYGLFELAAVYLSQQPPMLTQARLAIDALGSLVLGLEGRLGDAEDQLKDGLSQLRLAYVQIDGAQRAGAEAASAVGVNGGASGQSPTGTPEAAAEGSGPADEGPGAAAQGQGGDGAETGTDGDG
;
A
#
# COMPACT_ATOMS: atom_id res chain seq x y z
N MET A 1 18.22 3.43 5.12
CA MET A 1 19.15 2.30 5.25
C MET A 1 18.31 1.17 5.82
N SER A 2 18.22 0.03 5.15
CA SER A 2 17.41 -1.08 5.68
C SER A 2 18.31 -1.89 6.62
N SER A 3 17.91 -2.08 7.88
CA SER A 3 18.63 -2.89 8.86
C SER A 3 17.93 -4.25 8.96
N LEU A 4 18.68 -5.34 8.79
CA LEU A 4 18.28 -6.68 9.23
C LEU A 4 18.47 -6.74 10.74
N TRP A 5 17.40 -6.99 11.46
CA TRP A 5 17.52 -7.25 12.89
C TRP A 5 18.22 -8.60 13.10
N THR A 6 19.37 -8.57 13.79
CA THR A 6 19.94 -9.74 14.46
C THR A 6 19.84 -9.53 15.96
N PRO A 7 19.66 -10.58 16.78
CA PRO A 7 19.47 -10.38 18.22
C PRO A 7 20.67 -9.69 18.92
N ASP A 8 21.88 -9.77 18.34
CA ASP A 8 23.10 -9.05 18.78
C ASP A 8 23.19 -7.58 18.28
N GLY A 9 22.27 -7.12 17.42
CA GLY A 9 22.21 -5.75 16.91
C GLY A 9 21.72 -5.61 15.46
N GLU A 10 21.49 -4.38 15.02
CA GLU A 10 21.08 -4.08 13.64
C GLU A 10 22.21 -4.30 12.63
N ARG A 11 21.99 -5.20 11.66
CA ARG A 11 22.90 -5.43 10.53
C ARG A 11 22.44 -4.61 9.31
N PRO A 12 23.20 -3.61 8.84
CA PRO A 12 22.80 -2.84 7.67
C PRO A 12 22.83 -3.69 6.40
N VAL A 13 21.75 -3.70 5.62
CA VAL A 13 21.73 -4.21 4.24
C VAL A 13 21.89 -3.06 3.25
N GLY A 14 22.98 -3.11 2.49
CA GLY A 14 23.20 -2.20 1.36
C GLY A 14 22.24 -2.55 0.22
N ARG A 15 21.52 -1.57 -0.32
CA ARG A 15 20.96 -1.73 -1.68
C ARG A 15 22.13 -1.65 -2.66
N PRO A 16 22.15 -2.44 -3.74
CA PRO A 16 23.07 -2.16 -4.85
C PRO A 16 22.81 -0.72 -5.29
N SER A 17 23.81 0.14 -5.12
CA SER A 17 23.73 1.53 -5.55
C SER A 17 23.52 1.55 -7.06
N ASP A 18 22.50 2.28 -7.52
CA ASP A 18 22.42 2.77 -8.89
C ASP A 18 23.76 3.42 -9.23
N ALA A 19 24.55 2.69 -10.01
CA ALA A 19 25.73 3.20 -10.65
C ALA A 19 25.28 4.29 -11.64
N GLY A 20 25.78 5.51 -11.45
CA GLY A 20 25.57 6.54 -12.47
C GLY A 20 26.18 7.87 -12.12
N GLY A 21 27.43 8.11 -12.55
CA GLY A 21 27.95 9.47 -12.64
C GLY A 21 29.43 9.60 -12.99
N GLY A 22 29.83 9.26 -14.23
CA GLY A 22 31.13 9.68 -14.77
C GLY A 22 31.52 8.96 -16.05
N GLY A 23 31.02 9.42 -17.20
CA GLY A 23 31.34 8.84 -18.51
C GLY A 23 32.68 9.28 -19.09
N ALA A 24 33.23 8.46 -19.98
CA ALA A 24 33.60 8.84 -21.36
C ALA A 24 34.18 7.67 -22.18
N SER A 25 33.67 7.53 -23.40
CA SER A 25 34.32 7.07 -24.64
C SER A 25 34.57 5.56 -24.89
N GLY A 26 33.68 4.96 -25.69
CA GLY A 26 34.05 4.53 -27.05
C GLY A 26 34.17 3.03 -27.36
N GLY A 27 33.24 2.52 -28.20
CA GLY A 27 33.59 1.62 -29.33
C GLY A 27 33.32 0.11 -29.22
N ALA A 28 32.14 -0.31 -29.71
CA ALA A 28 31.84 -1.49 -30.54
C ALA A 28 32.38 -2.92 -30.21
N GLY A 29 31.46 -3.88 -30.06
CA GLY A 29 31.61 -5.25 -30.59
C GLY A 29 31.54 -6.42 -29.58
N THR A 30 30.34 -6.99 -29.41
CA THR A 30 29.95 -8.31 -28.83
C THR A 30 30.76 -9.52 -29.36
N PRO A 31 30.72 -10.77 -28.79
CA PRO A 31 30.11 -11.31 -27.56
C PRO A 31 31.05 -12.11 -26.62
N GLY A 32 30.63 -12.36 -25.39
CA GLY A 32 31.01 -13.60 -24.68
C GLY A 32 30.97 -13.52 -23.16
N GLY A 33 30.20 -14.44 -22.55
CA GLY A 33 30.45 -14.89 -21.19
C GLY A 33 29.47 -14.42 -20.12
N THR A 34 28.43 -15.23 -19.89
CA THR A 34 28.00 -15.74 -18.57
C THR A 34 28.15 -14.85 -17.34
N GLY A 35 27.02 -14.61 -16.66
CA GLY A 35 27.03 -14.26 -15.24
C GLY A 35 25.68 -13.73 -14.78
N GLY A 36 24.70 -14.63 -14.62
CA GLY A 36 23.53 -14.31 -13.81
C GLY A 36 24.01 -13.93 -12.41
N GLY A 37 23.61 -12.75 -11.94
CA GLY A 37 23.93 -12.26 -10.61
C GLY A 37 23.25 -13.14 -9.57
N ASP A 38 23.98 -14.14 -9.09
CA ASP A 38 23.68 -14.89 -7.90
C ASP A 38 23.63 -13.92 -6.72
N GLY A 39 22.61 -14.03 -5.87
CA GLY A 39 22.58 -13.42 -4.54
C GLY A 39 23.55 -14.14 -3.62
N GLY A 40 24.81 -14.20 -4.07
CA GLY A 40 25.83 -15.09 -3.57
C GLY A 40 26.31 -14.65 -2.21
N MET A 41 26.43 -15.66 -1.35
CA MET A 41 27.26 -15.70 -0.16
C MET A 41 28.51 -14.80 -0.33
N PRO A 42 28.94 -14.02 0.68
CA PRO A 42 30.22 -13.33 0.62
C PRO A 42 31.29 -14.31 0.14
N PRO A 43 32.11 -13.95 -0.87
CA PRO A 43 32.88 -14.89 -1.67
C PRO A 43 34.02 -15.64 -0.93
N ASP A 44 34.05 -15.61 0.40
CA ASP A 44 35.15 -16.15 1.21
C ASP A 44 34.69 -16.85 2.51
N MET A 45 33.41 -17.23 2.67
CA MET A 45 32.98 -17.98 3.86
C MET A 45 32.89 -19.47 3.54
N ASP A 46 33.63 -20.29 4.27
CA ASP A 46 33.63 -21.74 4.07
C ASP A 46 32.22 -22.29 4.40
N GLU A 47 31.79 -23.35 3.69
CA GLU A 47 30.45 -23.92 3.88
C GLU A 47 30.26 -24.48 5.31
N GLU A 48 31.35 -24.91 5.95
CA GLU A 48 31.39 -25.32 7.36
C GLU A 48 31.16 -24.12 8.31
N GLU A 49 31.81 -22.98 8.05
CA GLU A 49 31.62 -21.75 8.85
C GLU A 49 30.19 -21.19 8.72
N LEU A 50 29.60 -21.26 7.53
CA LEU A 50 28.20 -20.88 7.32
C LEU A 50 27.25 -21.81 8.11
N ALA A 51 27.51 -23.12 8.09
CA ALA A 51 26.70 -24.08 8.83
C ALA A 51 26.78 -23.83 10.35
N GLU A 52 27.98 -23.55 10.87
CA GLU A 52 28.18 -23.18 12.27
C GLU A 52 27.45 -21.88 12.64
N GLN A 53 27.51 -20.86 11.77
CA GLN A 53 26.81 -19.60 12.01
C GLN A 53 25.28 -19.76 12.04
N VAL A 54 24.71 -20.56 11.12
CA VAL A 54 23.27 -20.85 11.11
C VAL A 54 22.88 -21.65 12.36
N ALA A 55 23.71 -22.60 12.80
CA ALA A 55 23.48 -23.35 14.03
C ALA A 55 23.49 -22.45 15.28
N ALA A 56 24.45 -21.53 15.35
CA ALA A 56 24.54 -20.54 16.43
C ALA A 56 23.30 -19.63 16.47
N MET A 57 22.87 -19.09 15.33
CA MET A 57 21.66 -18.26 15.24
C MET A 57 20.41 -19.04 15.68
N ARG A 58 20.29 -20.32 15.29
CA ARG A 58 19.17 -21.17 15.74
C ARG A 58 19.19 -21.41 17.25
N ALA A 59 20.36 -21.65 17.82
CA ALA A 59 20.51 -21.83 19.26
C ALA A 59 20.13 -20.56 20.04
N GLU A 60 20.51 -19.39 19.53
CA GLU A 60 20.13 -18.10 20.12
C GLU A 60 18.61 -17.87 20.05
N LEU A 61 17.99 -18.10 18.90
CA LEU A 61 16.53 -18.01 18.74
C LEU A 61 15.79 -18.96 19.69
N ALA A 62 16.31 -20.18 19.88
CA ALA A 62 15.72 -21.16 20.79
C ALA A 62 15.76 -20.72 22.28
N ASN A 63 16.68 -19.82 22.65
CA ASN A 63 16.80 -19.27 24.00
C ASN A 63 16.09 -17.92 24.17
N SER A 64 15.57 -17.33 23.09
CA SER A 64 14.89 -16.04 23.12
C SER A 64 13.42 -16.20 23.52
N PRO A 65 12.87 -15.34 24.41
CA PRO A 65 11.44 -15.34 24.71
C PRO A 65 10.63 -15.08 23.43
N VAL A 66 9.64 -15.95 23.16
CA VAL A 66 8.89 -15.92 21.90
C VAL A 66 8.10 -14.63 21.74
N GLU A 67 7.58 -14.07 22.83
CA GLU A 67 6.85 -12.82 22.87
C GLU A 67 7.70 -11.63 22.41
N VAL A 68 8.99 -11.61 22.76
CA VAL A 68 9.93 -10.56 22.34
C VAL A 68 10.20 -10.68 20.84
N VAL A 69 10.42 -11.90 20.36
CA VAL A 69 10.64 -12.16 18.93
C VAL A 69 9.40 -11.76 18.12
N VAL A 70 8.20 -12.16 18.53
CA VAL A 70 6.95 -11.80 17.85
C VAL A 70 6.71 -10.28 17.90
N ALA A 71 6.97 -9.62 19.03
CA ALA A 71 6.87 -8.16 19.13
C ALA A 71 7.82 -7.46 18.14
N ASN A 72 9.05 -7.96 17.97
CA ASN A 72 9.98 -7.46 16.97
C ASN A 72 9.41 -7.57 15.53
N HIS A 73 8.75 -8.68 15.20
CA HIS A 73 8.09 -8.83 13.89
C HIS A 73 6.92 -7.84 13.73
N CYS A 74 6.20 -7.53 14.80
CA CYS A 74 5.17 -6.50 14.79
C CYS A 74 5.76 -5.11 14.51
N TYR A 75 6.90 -4.76 15.12
CA TYR A 75 7.61 -3.52 14.78
C TYR A 75 8.06 -3.49 13.31
N GLY A 76 8.55 -4.60 12.77
CA GLY A 76 8.88 -4.67 11.34
C GLY A 76 7.69 -4.42 10.42
N LEU A 77 6.50 -4.95 10.76
CA LEU A 77 5.26 -4.65 10.01
C LEU A 77 4.83 -3.19 10.16
N PHE A 78 5.01 -2.60 11.35
CA PHE A 78 4.76 -1.19 11.60
C PHE A 78 5.64 -0.30 10.70
N GLU A 79 6.95 -0.56 10.69
CA GLU A 79 7.92 0.19 9.88
C GLU A 79 7.62 0.04 8.39
N LEU A 80 7.28 -1.19 7.95
CA LEU A 80 6.92 -1.45 6.57
C LEU A 80 5.69 -0.66 6.13
N ALA A 81 4.65 -0.61 6.97
CA ALA A 81 3.47 0.21 6.72
C ALA A 81 3.82 1.70 6.62
N ALA A 82 4.65 2.20 7.54
CA ALA A 82 5.10 3.59 7.54
C ALA A 82 5.88 3.96 6.26
N VAL A 83 6.80 3.08 5.81
CA VAL A 83 7.56 3.27 4.56
C VAL A 83 6.65 3.34 3.33
N TYR A 84 5.60 2.52 3.27
CA TYR A 84 4.65 2.56 2.16
C TYR A 84 3.76 3.80 2.18
N LEU A 85 3.34 4.23 3.38
CA LEU A 85 2.60 5.48 3.56
C LEU A 85 3.44 6.73 3.21
N SER A 86 4.76 6.68 3.42
CA SER A 86 5.65 7.80 3.13
C SER A 86 6.12 7.89 1.67
N GLN A 87 5.74 6.95 0.81
CA GLN A 87 6.09 7.03 -0.62
C GLN A 87 5.35 8.19 -1.28
N GLN A 88 5.90 8.67 -2.41
CA GLN A 88 5.28 9.70 -3.23
C GLN A 88 5.19 9.20 -4.69
N PRO A 89 4.02 8.76 -5.17
CA PRO A 89 2.73 8.68 -4.46
C PRO A 89 2.70 7.57 -3.39
N PRO A 90 1.84 7.68 -2.37
CA PRO A 90 1.74 6.69 -1.29
C PRO A 90 1.26 5.33 -1.83
N MET A 91 1.87 4.26 -1.35
CA MET A 91 1.58 2.88 -1.75
C MET A 91 0.45 2.30 -0.89
N LEU A 92 -0.77 2.82 -1.05
CA LEU A 92 -1.90 2.53 -0.15
C LEU A 92 -2.29 1.04 -0.07
N THR A 93 -2.29 0.31 -1.18
CA THR A 93 -2.64 -1.11 -1.16
C THR A 93 -1.64 -1.93 -0.34
N GLN A 94 -0.34 -1.62 -0.49
CA GLN A 94 0.73 -2.28 0.23
C GLN A 94 0.77 -1.89 1.71
N ALA A 95 0.58 -0.60 2.01
CA ALA A 95 0.44 -0.11 3.38
C ALA A 95 -0.73 -0.80 4.10
N ARG A 96 -1.89 -0.94 3.43
CA ARG A 96 -3.06 -1.61 4.00
C ARG A 96 -2.76 -3.05 4.39
N LEU A 97 -2.12 -3.82 3.51
CA LEU A 97 -1.76 -5.21 3.80
C LEU A 97 -0.86 -5.31 5.05
N ALA A 98 0.13 -4.43 5.19
CA ALA A 98 0.99 -4.41 6.37
C ALA A 98 0.24 -4.03 7.65
N ILE A 99 -0.67 -3.04 7.58
CA ILE A 99 -1.53 -2.63 8.71
C ILE A 99 -2.47 -3.75 9.13
N ASP A 100 -3.08 -4.46 8.17
CA ASP A 100 -3.99 -5.56 8.44
C ASP A 100 -3.25 -6.77 9.03
N ALA A 101 -2.03 -7.07 8.56
CA ALA A 101 -1.17 -8.10 9.14
C ALA A 101 -0.77 -7.76 10.58
N LEU A 102 -0.33 -6.52 10.84
CA LEU A 102 -0.02 -6.04 12.18
C LEU A 102 -1.26 -6.14 13.09
N GLY A 103 -2.41 -5.69 12.59
CA GLY A 103 -3.67 -5.76 13.34
C GLY A 103 -4.08 -7.19 13.68
N SER A 104 -3.87 -8.13 12.76
CA SER A 104 -4.19 -9.55 13.00
C SER A 104 -3.33 -10.14 14.11
N LEU A 105 -2.05 -9.76 14.20
CA LEU A 105 -1.15 -10.19 15.28
C LEU A 105 -1.49 -9.51 16.60
N VAL A 106 -1.57 -8.18 16.63
CA VAL A 106 -1.74 -7.40 17.87
C VAL A 106 -3.09 -7.68 18.53
N LEU A 107 -4.16 -7.76 17.74
CA LEU A 107 -5.49 -8.04 18.27
C LEU A 107 -5.71 -9.55 18.52
N GLY A 108 -5.13 -10.41 17.68
CA GLY A 108 -5.27 -11.87 17.81
C GLY A 108 -4.42 -12.48 18.93
N LEU A 109 -3.39 -11.77 19.42
CA LEU A 109 -2.48 -12.21 20.48
C LEU A 109 -2.62 -11.38 21.76
N GLU A 110 -3.78 -10.77 22.00
CA GLU A 110 -4.06 -10.00 23.21
C GLU A 110 -3.74 -10.81 24.49
N GLY A 111 -3.05 -10.17 25.43
CA GLY A 111 -2.55 -10.74 26.68
C GLY A 111 -1.31 -11.64 26.51
N ARG A 112 -0.74 -11.76 25.31
CA ARG A 112 0.38 -12.68 25.01
C ARG A 112 1.63 -12.00 24.44
N LEU A 113 1.60 -10.68 24.22
CA LEU A 113 2.74 -9.93 23.66
C LEU A 113 3.67 -9.33 24.73
N GLY A 114 3.42 -9.62 26.00
CA GLY A 114 4.22 -9.12 27.13
C GLY A 114 4.20 -7.60 27.21
N ASP A 115 5.31 -7.01 27.65
CA ASP A 115 5.42 -5.58 27.94
C ASP A 115 5.22 -4.66 26.72
N ALA A 116 5.39 -5.20 25.50
CA ALA A 116 5.26 -4.42 24.26
C ALA A 116 3.80 -4.24 23.80
N GLU A 117 2.83 -4.95 24.40
CA GLU A 117 1.47 -5.04 23.88
C GLU A 117 0.77 -3.68 23.74
N ASP A 118 0.76 -2.89 24.80
CA ASP A 118 0.09 -1.59 24.81
C ASP A 118 0.71 -0.62 23.79
N GLN A 119 2.05 -0.60 23.71
CA GLN A 119 2.76 0.20 22.72
C GLN A 119 2.43 -0.24 21.28
N LEU A 120 2.30 -1.54 21.02
CA LEU A 120 1.92 -2.05 19.71
C LEU A 120 0.46 -1.71 19.34
N LYS A 121 -0.46 -1.77 20.31
CA LYS A 121 -1.86 -1.35 20.15
C LYS A 121 -1.96 0.15 19.81
N ASP A 122 -1.19 0.97 20.51
CA ASP A 122 -1.11 2.41 20.25
C ASP A 122 -0.52 2.71 18.86
N GLY A 123 0.59 2.05 18.52
CA GLY A 123 1.23 2.20 17.21
C GLY A 123 0.32 1.79 16.05
N LEU A 124 -0.41 0.69 16.19
CA LEU A 124 -1.41 0.25 15.19
C LEU A 124 -2.52 1.30 15.01
N SER A 125 -2.99 1.90 16.11
CA SER A 125 -4.02 2.95 16.07
C SER A 125 -3.53 4.19 15.32
N GLN A 126 -2.28 4.60 15.55
CA GLN A 126 -1.64 5.71 14.85
C GLN A 126 -1.49 5.43 13.34
N LEU A 127 -1.06 4.23 12.96
CA LEU A 127 -0.94 3.84 11.54
C LEU A 127 -2.29 3.87 10.82
N ARG A 128 -3.35 3.34 11.44
CA ARG A 128 -4.70 3.35 10.86
C ARG A 128 -5.20 4.77 10.64
N LEU A 129 -4.96 5.67 11.60
CA LEU A 129 -5.32 7.07 11.47
C LEU A 129 -4.54 7.74 10.33
N ALA A 130 -3.22 7.52 10.25
CA ALA A 130 -2.38 8.06 9.18
C ALA A 130 -2.84 7.55 7.79
N TYR A 131 -3.15 6.27 7.67
CA TYR A 131 -3.68 5.67 6.44
C TYR A 131 -4.92 6.40 5.94
N VAL A 132 -5.93 6.57 6.80
CA VAL A 132 -7.21 7.21 6.42
C VAL A 132 -7.00 8.67 6.02
N GLN A 133 -6.13 9.40 6.73
CA GLN A 133 -5.80 10.78 6.38
C GLN A 133 -5.15 10.88 4.99
N ILE A 134 -4.15 10.03 4.72
CA ILE A 134 -3.42 10.04 3.46
C ILE A 134 -4.32 9.59 2.30
N ASP A 135 -5.08 8.51 2.48
CA ASP A 135 -6.05 8.00 1.49
C ASP A 135 -7.14 9.05 1.16
N GLY A 136 -7.64 9.76 2.18
CA GLY A 136 -8.53 10.90 1.99
C GLY A 136 -7.90 12.02 1.16
N ALA A 137 -6.65 12.39 1.45
CA ALA A 137 -5.93 13.41 0.69
C ALA A 137 -5.68 13.00 -0.77
N GLN A 138 -5.35 11.73 -1.03
CA GLN A 138 -5.17 11.21 -2.40
C GLN A 138 -6.47 11.29 -3.21
N ARG A 139 -7.60 10.91 -2.61
CA ARG A 139 -8.91 11.02 -3.27
C ARG A 139 -9.29 12.46 -3.57
N ALA A 140 -9.14 13.36 -2.60
CA ALA A 140 -9.44 14.78 -2.80
C ALA A 140 -8.56 15.41 -3.91
N GLY A 141 -7.27 15.05 -3.95
CA GLY A 141 -6.36 15.48 -5.01
C GLY A 141 -6.77 14.96 -6.41
N ALA A 142 -7.21 13.70 -6.49
CA ALA A 142 -7.70 13.11 -7.73
C ALA A 142 -9.01 13.76 -8.22
N GLU A 143 -9.94 14.06 -7.31
CA GLU A 143 -11.20 14.76 -7.62
C GLU A 143 -10.93 16.19 -8.12
N ALA A 144 -10.04 16.93 -7.45
CA ALA A 144 -9.64 18.27 -7.88
C ALA A 144 -9.00 18.27 -9.29
N ALA A 145 -8.13 17.30 -9.57
CA ALA A 145 -7.52 17.12 -10.89
C ALA A 145 -8.57 16.81 -11.98
N SER A 146 -9.57 15.98 -11.66
CA SER A 146 -10.68 15.67 -12.56
C SER A 146 -11.56 16.91 -12.84
N ALA A 147 -11.90 17.69 -11.82
CA ALA A 147 -12.71 18.90 -11.97
C ALA A 147 -12.01 19.98 -12.83
N VAL A 148 -10.67 20.10 -12.74
CA VAL A 148 -9.89 20.96 -13.62
C VAL A 148 -9.94 20.47 -15.07
N GLY A 149 -9.83 19.16 -15.30
CA GLY A 149 -9.93 18.56 -16.63
C GLY A 149 -11.29 18.78 -17.30
N VAL A 150 -12.39 18.75 -16.52
CA VAL A 150 -13.75 18.98 -17.03
C VAL A 150 -13.99 20.47 -17.35
N ASN A 151 -13.49 21.40 -16.53
CA ASN A 151 -13.67 22.84 -16.76
C ASN A 151 -12.71 23.42 -17.83
N GLY A 152 -11.58 22.77 -18.11
CA GLY A 152 -10.65 23.16 -19.17
C GLY A 152 -11.13 22.85 -20.59
N GLY A 153 -12.16 21.99 -20.74
CA GLY A 153 -12.71 21.59 -22.04
C GLY A 153 -13.76 22.54 -22.64
N ALA A 154 -14.21 23.57 -21.91
CA ALA A 154 -15.27 24.47 -22.36
C ALA A 154 -14.79 25.74 -23.11
N SER A 155 -13.48 25.88 -23.37
CA SER A 155 -12.91 27.05 -24.07
C SER A 155 -12.50 26.67 -25.50
N GLY A 156 -13.48 26.35 -26.35
CA GLY A 156 -13.21 25.91 -27.72
C GLY A 156 -14.35 26.05 -28.72
N GLN A 157 -15.44 26.74 -28.39
CA GLN A 157 -16.48 27.04 -29.38
C GLN A 157 -16.73 28.55 -29.43
N SER A 158 -15.96 29.20 -30.29
CA SER A 158 -16.20 30.58 -30.71
C SER A 158 -17.57 30.66 -31.42
N PRO A 159 -18.49 31.54 -31.01
CA PRO A 159 -19.69 31.82 -31.77
C PRO A 159 -19.34 32.81 -32.89
N THR A 160 -19.04 32.31 -34.09
CA THR A 160 -19.05 33.14 -35.30
C THR A 160 -20.31 32.83 -36.09
N GLY A 161 -21.35 33.64 -35.86
CA GLY A 161 -22.57 33.69 -36.65
C GLY A 161 -23.15 35.09 -36.56
N THR A 162 -22.79 35.93 -37.53
CA THR A 162 -23.41 37.24 -37.79
C THR A 162 -24.88 37.03 -38.22
N PRO A 163 -25.83 37.91 -37.82
CA PRO A 163 -27.25 37.72 -38.12
C PRO A 163 -27.59 38.22 -39.53
N GLU A 164 -28.33 37.42 -40.29
CA GLU A 164 -29.11 37.90 -41.44
C GLU A 164 -30.55 37.36 -41.30
N ALA A 165 -31.50 38.30 -41.30
CA ALA A 165 -32.91 38.07 -41.06
C ALA A 165 -33.64 37.69 -42.36
N ALA A 166 -34.53 36.70 -42.31
CA ALA A 166 -35.81 36.73 -43.02
C ALA A 166 -36.77 35.59 -42.60
N ALA A 167 -38.00 36.01 -42.29
CA ALA A 167 -39.29 35.37 -42.59
C ALA A 167 -39.75 34.09 -41.83
N GLU A 168 -40.62 34.34 -40.85
CA GLU A 168 -42.02 33.87 -40.74
C GLU A 168 -42.36 32.39 -40.98
N GLY A 169 -42.98 31.77 -39.95
CA GLY A 169 -43.71 30.52 -40.09
C GLY A 169 -44.24 29.95 -38.79
N SER A 170 -45.48 30.32 -38.44
CA SER A 170 -46.42 29.76 -37.44
C SER A 170 -46.15 28.32 -36.98
N GLY A 171 -46.14 28.03 -35.67
CA GLY A 171 -47.34 27.61 -34.93
C GLY A 171 -47.16 26.22 -34.29
N PRO A 172 -48.00 25.81 -33.31
CA PRO A 172 -47.50 25.38 -31.99
C PRO A 172 -47.86 23.94 -31.56
N ALA A 173 -47.59 23.65 -30.27
CA ALA A 173 -47.98 22.49 -29.44
C ALA A 173 -46.91 21.38 -29.38
N ASP A 174 -46.67 20.67 -28.28
CA ASP A 174 -47.44 20.46 -27.06
C ASP A 174 -46.59 19.70 -26.02
N GLU A 175 -46.93 19.83 -24.73
CA GLU A 175 -46.81 18.86 -23.62
C GLU A 175 -45.51 18.01 -23.47
N GLY A 176 -44.78 18.02 -22.35
CA GLY A 176 -45.25 17.72 -20.98
C GLY A 176 -44.55 16.44 -20.45
N PRO A 177 -44.21 16.31 -19.15
CA PRO A 177 -43.25 15.32 -18.63
C PRO A 177 -43.92 14.11 -17.91
N GLY A 178 -43.17 13.01 -17.72
CA GLY A 178 -43.51 11.94 -16.74
C GLY A 178 -42.25 11.14 -16.40
N ALA A 179 -41.73 11.04 -15.17
CA ALA A 179 -42.26 10.76 -13.82
C ALA A 179 -42.42 9.27 -13.47
N ALA A 180 -41.67 8.85 -12.43
CA ALA A 180 -41.90 7.76 -11.45
C ALA A 180 -41.91 6.29 -12.01
N ALA A 181 -41.70 5.20 -11.26
CA ALA A 181 -41.67 4.86 -9.83
C ALA A 181 -40.91 3.51 -9.69
N GLN A 182 -40.10 3.28 -8.64
CA GLN A 182 -40.41 2.52 -7.40
C GLN A 182 -40.92 1.07 -7.53
N GLY A 183 -40.27 0.19 -6.75
CA GLY A 183 -40.69 -1.15 -6.29
C GLY A 183 -39.44 -1.82 -5.70
N GLN A 184 -39.20 -1.97 -4.39
CA GLN A 184 -40.00 -2.34 -3.20
C GLN A 184 -40.62 -3.74 -3.25
N GLY A 185 -40.06 -4.63 -2.41
CA GLY A 185 -40.51 -5.99 -2.10
C GLY A 185 -39.29 -6.91 -1.91
N GLY A 186 -39.10 -7.73 -0.88
CA GLY A 186 -39.78 -7.98 0.40
C GLY A 186 -38.67 -8.35 1.41
N ASP A 187 -38.79 -8.05 2.70
CA ASP A 187 -39.57 -8.75 3.72
C ASP A 187 -39.44 -10.29 3.69
N GLY A 188 -38.92 -10.83 4.80
CA GLY A 188 -38.55 -12.23 4.97
C GLY A 188 -37.76 -12.45 6.25
N ALA A 189 -38.29 -11.99 7.38
CA ALA A 189 -37.85 -12.39 8.70
C ALA A 189 -38.36 -13.80 8.98
N GLU A 190 -37.48 -14.79 9.07
CA GLU A 190 -37.80 -16.10 9.64
C GLU A 190 -37.23 -16.20 11.05
N THR A 191 -38.13 -16.00 12.01
CA THR A 191 -37.98 -16.37 13.41
C THR A 191 -38.36 -17.84 13.60
N GLY A 192 -37.60 -18.57 14.41
CA GLY A 192 -38.02 -19.84 14.99
C GLY A 192 -36.96 -20.92 14.86
N THR A 193 -36.63 -21.73 15.86
CA THR A 193 -37.16 -21.90 17.22
C THR A 193 -36.12 -22.69 17.99
N ASP A 194 -35.98 -22.36 19.26
CA ASP A 194 -35.31 -23.16 20.29
C ASP A 194 -35.73 -24.64 20.26
N GLY A 195 -34.75 -25.52 20.48
CA GLY A 195 -34.95 -26.96 20.68
C GLY A 195 -34.03 -27.45 21.78
N ASP A 196 -34.51 -27.38 23.01
CA ASP A 196 -34.00 -28.03 24.22
C ASP A 196 -34.29 -29.54 24.16
N GLY A 197 -33.34 -30.38 24.59
CA GLY A 197 -33.44 -31.84 24.65
C GLY A 197 -32.10 -32.54 24.80
#